data_AF-A6LFT8-F1
#
_entry.id   AF-A6LFT8-F1
#
_cell.length_a   1.000
_cell.length_b   1.000
_cell.length_c   1.000
_cell.angle_alpha   90.00
_cell.angle_beta   90.00
_cell.angle_gamma   90.00
#
_symmetry.space_group_name_H-M   'P 1'
#
loop_
_entity.id
_entity.type
_entity.pdbx_description
1 polymer ?
#
loop_
_entity_poly.entity_id
_entity_poly.type
_entity_poly.pdbx_seq_one_letter_code
_entity_poly.pdbx_strand_id
1 'polypeptide(L)'
;MREHSLRPIGTAVWAACASKLYICVFFLCVASLTSLRAQTLPLSHGERVDYDLYFKWGLIMSKAGLATLSVKESEYQGAPSWHYNLLFRSAGVIEKVFRMRDTMDCHYSKEPRLLFSSKRTNEGDYYLVDNLQFEYQGSGRIDIHSHRHTLKETKIDTMLMAKGRVFDMLGATMYLRSLDWRTMSYGAEFPFMIAIGRELVNARFRYTGQQIVEHKEAKFRTRHFYIDIYDEAFSQAKEAAEVWIGDDENHIPVKIRAKLKIGAAEVYYKDSYNLRAPLTCRIVVQKK
;
A
#
# COMPACT_ATOMS: atom_id res chain seq x y z
N MET A 1 -5.84 86.12 -33.31
CA MET A 1 -6.22 85.03 -34.23
C MET A 1 -6.41 83.79 -33.36
N ARG A 2 -7.58 83.15 -33.43
CA ARG A 2 -7.99 82.06 -32.51
C ARG A 2 -7.15 80.81 -32.74
N GLU A 3 -6.81 80.10 -31.66
CA GLU A 3 -6.68 78.64 -31.72
C GLU A 3 -7.14 78.03 -30.40
N HIS A 4 -8.05 77.07 -30.52
CA HIS A 4 -8.65 76.29 -29.44
C HIS A 4 -7.66 75.23 -28.96
N SER A 5 -7.44 75.12 -27.65
CA SER A 5 -6.88 73.90 -27.05
C SER A 5 -7.91 73.25 -26.12
N LEU A 6 -8.55 72.18 -26.59
CA LEU A 6 -9.18 71.18 -25.73
C LEU A 6 -8.07 70.33 -25.10
N ARG A 7 -8.07 70.19 -23.77
CA ARG A 7 -7.36 69.11 -23.07
C ARG A 7 -8.32 68.42 -22.09
N PRO A 8 -8.28 67.07 -21.98
CA PRO A 8 -9.33 66.31 -21.32
C PRO A 8 -9.10 66.21 -19.81
N ILE A 9 -10.22 66.27 -19.09
CA ILE A 9 -10.37 65.78 -17.72
C ILE A 9 -10.17 64.27 -17.74
N GLY A 10 -9.29 63.75 -16.88
CA GLY A 10 -9.39 62.36 -16.45
C GLY A 10 -8.09 61.56 -16.40
N THR A 11 -7.24 61.82 -15.41
CA THR A 11 -6.13 60.89 -15.09
C THR A 11 -5.76 60.87 -13.61
N ALA A 12 -6.71 61.02 -12.69
CA ALA A 12 -6.40 60.99 -11.24
C ALA A 12 -7.14 59.92 -10.43
N VAL A 13 -8.15 59.24 -10.99
CA VAL A 13 -8.96 58.26 -10.23
C VAL A 13 -8.61 56.79 -10.54
N TRP A 14 -7.84 56.52 -11.60
CA TRP A 14 -7.55 55.15 -12.04
C TRP A 14 -6.29 54.52 -11.43
N ALA A 15 -5.37 55.29 -10.84
CA ALA A 15 -4.09 54.76 -10.35
C ALA A 15 -4.16 54.16 -8.93
N ALA A 16 -5.14 54.53 -8.11
CA ALA A 16 -5.23 54.08 -6.72
C ALA A 16 -5.99 52.74 -6.53
N CYS A 17 -6.77 52.32 -7.54
CA CYS A 17 -7.54 51.08 -7.48
C CYS A 17 -6.77 49.87 -8.03
N ALA A 18 -5.82 50.09 -8.94
CA ALA A 18 -4.99 49.03 -9.52
C ALA A 18 -3.97 48.47 -8.51
N SER A 19 -3.35 49.32 -7.67
CA SER A 19 -2.29 48.90 -6.74
C SER A 19 -2.78 48.01 -5.59
N LYS A 20 -4.02 48.21 -5.09
CA LYS A 20 -4.62 47.34 -4.07
C LYS A 20 -5.05 45.98 -4.61
N LEU A 21 -5.41 45.90 -5.90
CA LEU A 21 -5.79 44.64 -6.54
C LEU A 21 -4.58 43.70 -6.73
N TYR A 22 -3.41 44.24 -7.10
CA TYR A 22 -2.18 43.43 -7.23
C TYR A 22 -1.70 42.86 -5.89
N ILE A 23 -1.86 43.58 -4.78
CA ILE A 23 -1.48 43.10 -3.44
C ILE A 23 -2.43 41.99 -2.97
N CYS A 24 -3.74 42.11 -3.23
CA CYS A 24 -4.70 41.04 -2.92
C CYS A 24 -4.50 39.79 -3.80
N VAL A 25 -4.16 39.95 -5.08
CA VAL A 25 -3.84 38.81 -5.97
C VAL A 25 -2.53 38.14 -5.58
N PHE A 26 -1.51 38.91 -5.17
CA PHE A 26 -0.25 38.35 -4.66
C PHE A 26 -0.47 37.54 -3.36
N PHE A 27 -1.26 38.03 -2.41
CA PHE A 27 -1.59 37.29 -1.19
C PHE A 27 -2.48 36.05 -1.46
N LEU A 28 -3.40 36.09 -2.44
CA LEU A 28 -4.19 34.92 -2.85
C LEU A 28 -3.32 33.85 -3.56
N CYS A 29 -2.32 34.26 -4.34
CA CYS A 29 -1.40 33.32 -4.99
C CYS A 29 -0.43 32.67 -3.98
N VAL A 30 0.01 33.40 -2.95
CA VAL A 30 0.88 32.84 -1.89
C VAL A 30 0.09 31.94 -0.92
N ALA A 31 -1.20 32.20 -0.69
CA ALA A 31 -2.07 31.32 0.11
C ALA A 31 -2.47 30.01 -0.61
N SER A 32 -2.26 29.93 -1.93
CA SER A 32 -2.51 28.73 -2.75
C SER A 32 -1.32 27.78 -2.81
N LEU A 33 -0.20 28.12 -2.16
CA LEU A 33 0.84 27.16 -1.76
C LEU A 33 0.33 26.38 -0.53
N THR A 34 -0.84 25.77 -0.64
CA THR A 34 -1.15 24.61 0.19
C THR A 34 -0.03 23.63 -0.08
N SER A 35 0.78 23.40 0.96
CA SER A 35 1.83 22.40 0.98
C SER A 35 1.34 21.19 0.18
N LEU A 36 2.01 20.89 -0.93
CA LEU A 36 2.06 19.52 -1.41
C LEU A 36 2.73 18.77 -0.27
N ARG A 37 1.96 18.37 0.77
CA ARG A 37 2.45 17.44 1.77
C ARG A 37 2.71 16.20 0.94
N ALA A 38 3.98 16.00 0.58
CA ALA A 38 4.44 14.70 0.15
C ALA A 38 3.86 13.73 1.17
N GLN A 39 3.01 12.83 0.71
CA GLN A 39 2.34 11.90 1.61
C GLN A 39 3.42 10.99 2.18
N THR A 40 3.93 11.39 3.34
CA THR A 40 4.89 10.59 4.09
C THR A 40 4.21 9.27 4.40
N LEU A 41 4.80 8.17 3.97
CA LEU A 41 4.27 6.84 4.28
C LEU A 41 4.01 6.69 5.77
N PRO A 42 2.94 6.01 6.19
CA PRO A 42 2.65 5.78 7.59
C PRO A 42 3.54 4.67 8.16
N LEU A 43 4.86 4.86 8.10
CA LEU A 43 5.87 3.93 8.57
C LEU A 43 6.71 4.56 9.67
N SER A 44 7.26 3.70 10.53
CA SER A 44 8.22 4.07 11.55
C SER A 44 9.37 3.07 11.58
N HIS A 45 10.58 3.55 11.92
CA HIS A 45 11.70 2.66 12.17
C HIS A 45 11.37 1.73 13.34
N GLY A 46 11.54 0.42 13.13
CA GLY A 46 11.25 -0.59 14.15
C GLY A 46 9.76 -0.90 14.31
N GLU A 47 8.89 -0.39 13.42
CA GLU A 47 7.48 -0.78 13.38
C GLU A 47 7.38 -2.30 13.24
N ARG A 48 6.52 -2.91 14.05
CA ARG A 48 6.18 -4.33 13.96
C ARG A 48 4.69 -4.52 14.14
N VAL A 49 4.10 -5.36 13.30
CA VAL A 49 2.70 -5.79 13.42
C VAL A 49 2.62 -7.30 13.35
N ASP A 50 2.02 -7.90 14.37
CA ASP A 50 1.80 -9.33 14.46
C ASP A 50 0.35 -9.68 14.07
N TYR A 51 0.19 -10.81 13.40
CA TYR A 51 -1.07 -11.30 12.87
C TYR A 51 -1.32 -12.77 13.23
N ASP A 52 -2.59 -13.10 13.49
CA ASP A 52 -3.08 -14.48 13.53
C ASP A 52 -3.71 -14.83 12.17
N LEU A 53 -3.38 -15.99 11.62
CA LEU A 53 -3.96 -16.50 10.38
C LEU A 53 -4.86 -17.70 10.66
N TYR A 54 -5.98 -17.74 9.96
CA TYR A 54 -7.01 -18.75 10.09
C TYR A 54 -7.41 -19.28 8.71
N PHE A 55 -7.66 -20.59 8.65
CA PHE A 55 -8.33 -21.22 7.53
C PHE A 55 -9.79 -21.43 7.90
N LYS A 56 -10.69 -20.84 7.12
CA LYS A 56 -12.13 -20.93 7.29
C LYS A 56 -12.70 -21.91 6.27
N TRP A 57 -13.31 -22.98 6.76
CA TRP A 57 -14.00 -23.99 5.96
C TRP A 57 -15.41 -24.20 6.48
N GLY A 58 -16.40 -23.70 5.75
CA GLY A 58 -17.79 -23.64 6.22
C GLY A 58 -17.90 -22.86 7.54
N LEU A 59 -18.36 -23.53 8.59
CA LEU A 59 -18.50 -22.97 9.94
C LEU A 59 -17.23 -23.11 10.80
N ILE A 60 -16.24 -23.89 10.34
CA ILE A 60 -15.01 -24.14 11.10
C ILE A 60 -13.98 -23.04 10.79
N MET A 61 -13.43 -22.42 11.83
CA MET A 61 -12.32 -21.47 11.72
C MET A 61 -11.11 -21.99 12.49
N SER A 62 -10.18 -22.62 11.78
CA SER A 62 -8.99 -23.24 12.39
C SER A 62 -7.79 -22.32 12.31
N LYS A 63 -7.04 -22.17 13.41
CA LYS A 63 -5.77 -21.43 13.39
C LYS A 63 -4.79 -22.11 12.44
N ALA A 64 -4.33 -21.37 11.44
CA ALA A 64 -3.48 -21.86 10.36
C ALA A 64 -2.05 -21.34 10.45
N GLY A 65 -1.83 -20.17 11.08
CA GLY A 65 -0.50 -19.60 11.14
C GLY A 65 -0.39 -18.31 11.94
N LEU A 66 0.81 -17.77 11.90
CA LEU A 66 1.20 -16.48 12.46
C LEU A 66 2.00 -15.74 11.40
N ALA A 67 1.82 -14.43 11.32
CA ALA A 67 2.70 -13.58 10.53
C ALA A 67 3.19 -12.39 11.34
N THR A 68 4.41 -11.96 11.04
CA THR A 68 5.00 -10.76 11.60
C THR A 68 5.46 -9.88 10.44
N LEU A 69 4.87 -8.70 10.36
CA LEU A 69 5.30 -7.63 9.49
C LEU A 69 6.24 -6.71 10.27
N SER A 70 7.32 -6.27 9.63
CA SER A 70 8.27 -5.34 10.24
C SER A 70 8.81 -4.35 9.24
N VAL A 71 9.11 -3.14 9.74
CA VAL A 71 9.68 -2.05 8.96
C VAL A 71 10.88 -1.51 9.70
N LYS A 72 11.99 -1.29 9.00
CA LYS A 72 13.13 -0.55 9.55
C LYS A 72 13.84 0.24 8.46
N GLU A 73 14.59 1.25 8.88
CA GLU A 73 15.54 1.89 7.99
C GLU A 73 16.69 0.92 7.65
N SER A 74 17.17 1.00 6.42
CA SER A 74 18.22 0.14 5.90
C SER A 74 18.94 0.82 4.74
N GLU A 75 19.82 0.09 4.08
CA GLU A 75 20.51 0.48 2.86
C GLU A 75 20.33 -0.61 1.81
N TYR A 76 20.14 -0.22 0.56
CA TYR A 76 20.09 -1.13 -0.58
C TYR A 76 21.02 -0.58 -1.65
N GLN A 77 22.01 -1.39 -2.07
CA GLN A 77 23.04 -1.00 -3.05
C GLN A 77 23.74 0.33 -2.70
N GLY A 78 24.02 0.56 -1.41
CA GLY A 78 24.71 1.77 -0.92
C GLY A 78 23.84 3.02 -0.82
N ALA A 79 22.53 2.94 -1.09
CA ALA A 79 21.59 4.04 -0.94
C ALA A 79 20.60 3.80 0.23
N PRO A 80 20.18 4.85 0.95
CA PRO A 80 19.18 4.74 2.01
C PRO A 80 17.86 4.14 1.51
N SER A 81 17.33 3.17 2.26
CA SER A 81 16.09 2.45 1.94
C SER A 81 15.24 2.18 3.18
N TRP A 82 14.01 1.74 2.95
CA TRP A 82 13.16 1.07 3.93
C TRP A 82 13.21 -0.44 3.68
N HIS A 83 13.52 -1.21 4.71
CA HIS A 83 13.38 -2.66 4.70
C HIS A 83 12.00 -3.02 5.24
N TYR A 84 11.17 -3.63 4.39
CA TYR A 84 9.82 -4.07 4.69
C TYR A 84 9.78 -5.60 4.59
N ASN A 85 9.60 -6.25 5.73
CA ASN A 85 9.75 -7.69 5.83
C ASN A 85 8.49 -8.33 6.42
N LEU A 86 8.07 -9.45 5.84
CA LEU A 86 6.99 -10.29 6.33
C LEU A 86 7.53 -11.71 6.57
N LEU A 87 7.42 -12.17 7.81
CA LEU A 87 7.66 -13.56 8.18
C LEU A 87 6.32 -14.27 8.35
N PHE A 88 6.18 -15.46 7.76
CA PHE A 88 5.03 -16.33 7.97
C PHE A 88 5.49 -17.68 8.51
N ARG A 89 4.72 -18.22 9.45
CA ARG A 89 4.86 -19.60 9.90
C ARG A 89 3.49 -20.24 10.09
N SER A 90 3.35 -21.47 9.63
CA SER A 90 2.19 -22.29 9.96
C SER A 90 2.09 -22.52 11.47
N ALA A 91 0.88 -22.81 11.93
CA ALA A 91 0.56 -23.08 13.32
C ALA A 91 -0.65 -24.03 13.41
N GLY A 92 -0.94 -24.51 14.61
CA GLY A 92 -2.13 -25.33 14.87
C GLY A 92 -2.09 -26.66 14.12
N VAL A 93 -3.22 -27.02 13.50
CA VAL A 93 -3.34 -28.30 12.77
C VAL A 93 -2.53 -28.26 11.47
N ILE A 94 -2.47 -27.11 10.79
CA ILE A 94 -1.73 -26.96 9.53
C ILE A 94 -0.25 -27.28 9.74
N GLU A 95 0.37 -26.78 10.81
CA GLU A 95 1.79 -27.06 11.13
C GLU A 95 2.12 -28.56 11.19
N LYS A 96 1.19 -29.39 11.69
CA LYS A 96 1.40 -30.84 11.85
C LYS A 96 1.34 -31.60 10.53
N VAL A 97 0.56 -31.09 9.56
CA VAL A 97 0.32 -31.73 8.27
C VAL A 97 1.24 -31.15 7.20
N PHE A 98 1.46 -29.85 7.22
CA PHE A 98 2.24 -29.11 6.24
C PHE A 98 2.91 -27.89 6.87
N ARG A 99 4.18 -28.05 7.21
CA ARG A 99 4.98 -27.00 7.86
C ARG A 99 5.49 -26.00 6.83
N MET A 100 5.15 -24.73 7.02
CA MET A 100 5.50 -23.59 6.17
C MET A 100 6.28 -22.53 6.95
N ARG A 101 7.32 -21.96 6.33
CA ARG A 101 8.23 -20.95 6.89
C ARG A 101 8.59 -19.92 5.81
N ASP A 102 7.58 -19.20 5.33
CA ASP A 102 7.75 -18.27 4.24
C ASP A 102 8.27 -16.92 4.72
N THR A 103 9.05 -16.26 3.87
CA THR A 103 9.57 -14.91 4.11
C THR A 103 9.40 -14.08 2.85
N MET A 104 8.86 -12.87 3.00
CA MET A 104 8.93 -11.84 1.95
C MET A 104 9.79 -10.69 2.46
N ASP A 105 10.80 -10.34 1.69
CA ASP A 105 11.83 -9.38 2.05
C ASP A 105 11.93 -8.31 0.98
N CYS A 106 11.64 -7.06 1.33
CA CYS A 106 11.54 -5.99 0.35
C CYS A 106 12.36 -4.76 0.75
N HIS A 107 12.96 -4.11 -0.23
CA HIS A 107 13.60 -2.81 -0.08
C HIS A 107 12.85 -1.76 -0.89
N TYR A 108 12.52 -0.64 -0.24
CA TYR A 108 11.91 0.52 -0.87
C TYR A 108 12.84 1.72 -0.77
N SER A 109 12.88 2.58 -1.79
CA SER A 109 13.55 3.88 -1.65
C SER A 109 12.83 4.79 -0.66
N LYS A 110 13.46 5.89 -0.25
CA LYS A 110 12.85 6.87 0.68
C LYS A 110 11.63 7.57 0.07
N GLU A 111 11.61 7.78 -1.25
CA GLU A 111 10.39 7.96 -2.04
C GLU A 111 9.92 6.56 -2.44
N PRO A 112 8.86 6.00 -1.87
CA PRO A 112 8.67 4.55 -1.72
C PRO A 112 8.35 3.77 -3.00
N ARG A 113 9.35 3.65 -3.86
CA ARG A 113 9.39 2.76 -4.99
C ARG A 113 9.98 1.43 -4.53
N LEU A 114 9.36 0.32 -4.91
CA LEU A 114 9.91 -1.00 -4.64
C LEU A 114 11.19 -1.16 -5.47
N LEU A 115 12.33 -1.36 -4.82
CA LEU A 115 13.64 -1.55 -5.46
C LEU A 115 13.96 -3.03 -5.65
N PHE A 116 13.60 -3.82 -4.64
CA PHE A 116 13.85 -5.25 -4.60
C PHE A 116 12.80 -5.96 -3.77
N SER A 117 12.37 -7.14 -4.22
CA SER A 117 11.59 -8.09 -3.44
C SER A 117 12.18 -9.49 -3.57
N SER A 118 12.23 -10.22 -2.46
CA SER A 118 12.55 -11.64 -2.42
C SER A 118 11.50 -12.39 -1.62
N LYS A 119 10.75 -13.26 -2.29
CA LYS A 119 9.87 -14.24 -1.64
C LYS A 119 10.62 -15.56 -1.53
N ARG A 120 10.88 -16.00 -0.30
CA ARG A 120 11.44 -17.30 0.04
C ARG A 120 10.33 -18.18 0.60
N THR A 121 9.96 -19.21 -0.14
CA THR A 121 9.01 -20.24 0.30
C THR A 121 9.78 -21.42 0.84
N ASN A 122 9.44 -21.87 2.05
CA ASN A 122 10.08 -23.01 2.71
C ASN A 122 9.00 -23.89 3.33
N GLU A 123 8.65 -24.95 2.61
CA GLU A 123 7.49 -25.78 2.87
C GLU A 123 7.88 -27.27 2.81
N GLY A 124 8.32 -27.81 3.94
CA GLY A 124 8.83 -29.18 4.00
C GLY A 124 10.17 -29.36 3.28
N ASP A 125 10.18 -30.17 2.23
CA ASP A 125 11.33 -30.40 1.35
C ASP A 125 11.37 -29.44 0.15
N TYR A 126 10.38 -28.56 0.04
CA TYR A 126 10.28 -27.57 -1.02
C TYR A 126 10.85 -26.22 -0.59
N TYR A 127 11.88 -25.77 -1.30
CA TYR A 127 12.43 -24.42 -1.17
C TYR A 127 12.47 -23.71 -2.52
N LEU A 128 11.88 -22.52 -2.56
CA LEU A 128 11.79 -21.67 -3.74
C LEU A 128 12.12 -20.23 -3.36
N VAL A 129 12.91 -19.57 -4.19
CA VAL A 129 13.18 -18.14 -4.11
C VAL A 129 12.64 -17.47 -5.37
N ASP A 130 11.87 -16.42 -5.20
CA ASP A 130 11.40 -15.54 -6.27
C ASP A 130 11.91 -14.13 -5.99
N ASN A 131 12.84 -13.67 -6.82
CA ASN A 131 13.43 -12.34 -6.73
C ASN A 131 12.88 -11.46 -7.84
N LEU A 132 12.57 -10.22 -7.46
CA LEU A 132 12.20 -9.15 -8.37
C LEU A 132 13.12 -7.96 -8.09
N GLN A 133 13.88 -7.52 -9.07
CA GLN A 133 14.69 -6.32 -9.00
C GLN A 133 14.14 -5.26 -9.95
N PHE A 134 13.92 -4.06 -9.44
CA PHE A 134 13.23 -2.99 -10.16
C PHE A 134 14.19 -1.85 -10.50
N GLU A 135 14.20 -1.46 -11.76
CA GLU A 135 14.96 -0.33 -12.28
C GLU A 135 14.02 0.71 -12.88
N TYR A 136 14.13 1.95 -12.41
CA TYR A 136 13.24 3.05 -12.80
C TYR A 136 13.95 3.95 -13.79
N GLN A 137 13.42 4.03 -15.01
CA GLN A 137 13.96 4.88 -16.06
C GLN A 137 13.30 6.27 -16.05
N GLY A 138 14.02 7.28 -16.55
CA GLY A 138 13.52 8.67 -16.60
C GLY A 138 12.22 8.88 -17.39
N SER A 139 11.87 7.95 -18.28
CA SER A 139 10.63 7.97 -19.08
C SER A 139 9.39 7.45 -18.34
N GLY A 140 9.52 7.07 -17.06
CA GLY A 140 8.48 6.39 -16.30
C GLY A 140 8.33 4.90 -16.63
N ARG A 141 9.23 4.35 -17.46
CA ARG A 141 9.37 2.90 -17.68
C ARG A 141 10.01 2.27 -16.43
N ILE A 142 9.53 1.08 -16.09
CA ILE A 142 10.07 0.23 -15.04
C ILE A 142 10.50 -1.07 -15.68
N ASP A 143 11.78 -1.39 -15.56
CA ASP A 143 12.35 -2.66 -15.99
C ASP A 143 12.47 -3.56 -14.74
N ILE A 144 11.98 -4.79 -14.83
CA ILE A 144 11.89 -5.69 -13.67
C ILE A 144 12.56 -7.01 -14.04
N HIS A 145 13.68 -7.30 -13.40
CA HIS A 145 14.31 -8.61 -13.51
C HIS A 145 13.59 -9.59 -12.58
N SER A 146 12.91 -10.58 -13.14
CA SER A 146 12.31 -11.68 -12.39
C SER A 146 13.16 -12.92 -12.49
N HIS A 147 13.66 -13.37 -11.34
CA HIS A 147 14.48 -14.55 -11.21
C HIS A 147 13.91 -15.49 -10.16
N ARG A 148 13.40 -16.64 -10.59
CA ARG A 148 12.83 -17.67 -9.72
C ARG A 148 13.65 -18.95 -9.81
N HIS A 149 14.10 -19.46 -8.68
CA HIS A 149 14.91 -20.67 -8.61
C HIS A 149 14.57 -21.51 -7.37
N THR A 150 14.84 -22.80 -7.47
CA THR A 150 14.89 -23.72 -6.33
C THR A 150 16.35 -23.95 -5.94
N LEU A 151 16.60 -24.83 -4.97
CA LEU A 151 17.97 -25.26 -4.65
C LEU A 151 18.67 -26.02 -5.79
N LYS A 152 17.93 -26.51 -6.80
CA LYS A 152 18.45 -27.40 -7.85
C LYS A 152 18.53 -26.74 -9.22
N GLU A 153 17.65 -25.80 -9.51
CA GLU A 153 17.48 -25.24 -10.84
C GLU A 153 16.87 -23.84 -10.83
N THR A 154 17.18 -23.05 -11.86
CA THR A 154 16.47 -21.83 -12.22
C THR A 154 15.23 -22.18 -13.04
N LYS A 155 14.07 -21.67 -12.62
CA LYS A 155 12.76 -21.89 -13.26
C LYS A 155 12.33 -20.71 -14.13
N ILE A 156 12.67 -19.50 -13.70
CA ILE A 156 12.35 -18.25 -14.42
C ILE A 156 13.59 -17.37 -14.33
N ASP A 157 13.97 -16.81 -15.47
CA ASP A 157 14.92 -15.71 -15.59
C ASP A 157 14.45 -14.87 -16.77
N THR A 158 13.85 -13.72 -16.50
CA THR A 158 13.24 -12.88 -17.53
C THR A 158 13.21 -11.43 -17.12
N MET A 159 13.07 -10.55 -18.12
CA MET A 159 12.76 -9.14 -17.92
C MET A 159 11.28 -8.90 -18.17
N LEU A 160 10.63 -8.17 -17.26
CA LEU A 160 9.30 -7.60 -17.44
C LEU A 160 9.44 -6.09 -17.63
N MET A 161 8.57 -5.50 -18.43
CA MET A 161 8.53 -4.06 -18.67
C MET A 161 7.16 -3.53 -18.32
N ALA A 162 7.13 -2.47 -17.54
CA ALA A 162 5.89 -1.88 -17.05
C ALA A 162 5.94 -0.35 -17.07
N LYS A 163 4.77 0.27 -16.90
CA LYS A 163 4.61 1.70 -16.63
C LYS A 163 3.61 1.89 -15.49
N GLY A 164 3.81 2.91 -14.67
CA GLY A 164 2.91 3.23 -13.57
C GLY A 164 3.29 2.51 -12.28
N ARG A 165 2.31 1.94 -11.57
CA ARG A 165 2.52 1.38 -10.22
C ARG A 165 2.65 -0.14 -10.31
N VAL A 166 3.83 -0.66 -9.98
CA VAL A 166 4.10 -2.10 -9.93
C VAL A 166 4.66 -2.47 -8.57
N PHE A 167 4.14 -3.54 -8.00
CA PHE A 167 4.56 -4.06 -6.71
C PHE A 167 4.68 -5.58 -6.76
N ASP A 168 5.23 -6.17 -5.71
CA ASP A 168 5.00 -7.58 -5.40
C ASP A 168 3.72 -7.72 -4.53
N MET A 169 3.39 -8.95 -4.12
CA MET A 169 2.20 -9.20 -3.30
C MET A 169 2.25 -8.48 -1.94
N LEU A 170 3.43 -8.37 -1.31
CA LEU A 170 3.58 -7.64 -0.05
C LEU A 170 3.47 -6.12 -0.27
N GLY A 171 4.05 -5.61 -1.33
CA GLY A 171 4.06 -4.19 -1.69
C GLY A 171 2.70 -3.62 -2.04
N ALA A 172 1.76 -4.46 -2.50
CA ALA A 172 0.36 -4.06 -2.59
C ALA A 172 -0.18 -3.54 -1.24
N THR A 173 0.23 -4.14 -0.11
CA THR A 173 -0.15 -3.65 1.22
C THR A 173 0.49 -2.30 1.54
N MET A 174 1.75 -2.09 1.15
CA MET A 174 2.44 -0.80 1.30
C MET A 174 1.76 0.29 0.48
N TYR A 175 1.36 -0.03 -0.76
CA TYR A 175 0.63 0.90 -1.61
C TYR A 175 -0.71 1.28 -1.00
N LEU A 176 -1.49 0.32 -0.50
CA LEU A 176 -2.76 0.59 0.15
C LEU A 176 -2.60 1.52 1.36
N ARG A 177 -1.55 1.29 2.17
CA ARG A 177 -1.17 2.15 3.31
C ARG A 177 -0.80 3.57 2.88
N SER A 178 -0.29 3.74 1.67
CA SER A 178 0.17 5.02 1.14
C SER A 178 -0.93 5.87 0.51
N LEU A 179 -2.15 5.36 0.32
CA LEU A 179 -3.22 6.11 -0.33
C LEU A 179 -3.70 7.27 0.56
N ASP A 180 -4.05 8.41 -0.04
CA ASP A 180 -4.72 9.50 0.68
C ASP A 180 -6.21 9.17 0.86
N TRP A 181 -6.61 9.00 2.12
CA TRP A 181 -7.96 8.59 2.47
C TRP A 181 -8.87 9.74 2.85
N ARG A 182 -8.33 10.96 3.00
CA ARG A 182 -9.08 12.15 3.42
C ARG A 182 -10.09 12.59 2.36
N THR A 183 -9.77 12.33 1.09
CA THR A 183 -10.58 12.71 -0.08
C THR A 183 -11.26 11.51 -0.74
N MET A 184 -11.14 10.31 -0.17
CA MET A 184 -11.60 9.08 -0.80
C MET A 184 -13.12 8.91 -0.65
N SER A 185 -13.82 8.73 -1.77
CA SER A 185 -15.26 8.47 -1.84
C SER A 185 -15.56 7.01 -2.13
N TYR A 186 -16.73 6.52 -1.72
CA TYR A 186 -17.22 5.18 -2.06
C TYR A 186 -17.08 4.91 -3.57
N GLY A 187 -16.61 3.71 -3.92
CA GLY A 187 -16.38 3.32 -5.31
C GLY A 187 -15.06 3.80 -5.90
N ALA A 188 -14.24 4.59 -5.18
CA ALA A 188 -12.92 4.97 -5.65
C ALA A 188 -12.05 3.75 -5.94
N GLU A 189 -11.35 3.79 -7.08
CA GLU A 189 -10.51 2.69 -7.56
C GLU A 189 -9.04 3.12 -7.65
N PHE A 190 -8.15 2.21 -7.25
CA PHE A 190 -6.71 2.44 -7.20
C PHE A 190 -6.00 1.31 -7.96
N PRO A 191 -5.76 1.48 -9.27
CA PRO A 191 -5.12 0.45 -10.08
C PRO A 191 -3.62 0.34 -9.80
N PHE A 192 -3.11 -0.88 -9.91
CA PHE A 192 -1.70 -1.24 -9.81
C PHE A 192 -1.44 -2.58 -10.51
N MET A 193 -0.18 -2.91 -10.74
CA MET A 193 0.24 -4.23 -11.25
C MET A 193 0.99 -5.01 -10.17
N ILE A 194 0.85 -6.32 -10.20
CA ILE A 194 1.62 -7.25 -9.38
C ILE A 194 2.58 -7.99 -10.31
N ALA A 195 3.88 -7.83 -10.09
CA ALA A 195 4.89 -8.64 -10.77
C ALA A 195 4.98 -10.01 -10.08
N ILE A 196 4.84 -11.09 -10.86
CA ILE A 196 4.96 -12.46 -10.36
C ILE A 196 5.47 -13.40 -11.45
N GLY A 197 6.68 -13.92 -11.26
CA GLY A 197 7.31 -14.80 -12.25
C GLY A 197 7.41 -14.13 -13.63
N ARG A 198 6.71 -14.68 -14.64
CA ARG A 198 6.77 -14.18 -16.02
C ARG A 198 5.73 -13.10 -16.34
N GLU A 199 4.92 -12.70 -15.38
CA GLU A 199 3.69 -11.98 -15.65
C GLU A 199 3.56 -10.70 -14.82
N LEU A 200 2.83 -9.74 -15.39
CA LEU A 200 2.38 -8.53 -14.73
C LEU A 200 0.87 -8.59 -14.60
N VAL A 201 0.39 -8.89 -13.40
CA VAL A 201 -1.04 -9.08 -13.14
C VAL A 201 -1.68 -7.74 -12.84
N ASN A 202 -2.69 -7.37 -13.62
CA ASN A 202 -3.44 -6.15 -13.37
C ASN A 202 -4.43 -6.30 -12.21
N ALA A 203 -4.31 -5.43 -11.22
CA ALA A 203 -5.13 -5.42 -10.02
C ALA A 203 -5.58 -4.00 -9.64
N ARG A 204 -6.60 -3.91 -8.78
CA ARG A 204 -7.04 -2.64 -8.20
C ARG A 204 -7.62 -2.84 -6.82
N PHE A 205 -7.43 -1.84 -5.97
CA PHE A 205 -8.24 -1.68 -4.77
C PHE A 205 -9.50 -0.89 -5.12
N ARG A 206 -10.65 -1.37 -4.69
CA ARG A 206 -11.93 -0.66 -4.83
C ARG A 206 -12.53 -0.39 -3.46
N TYR A 207 -12.63 0.88 -3.10
CA TYR A 207 -13.11 1.32 -1.79
C TYR A 207 -14.62 1.15 -1.65
N THR A 208 -15.07 0.63 -0.52
CA THR A 208 -16.49 0.32 -0.26
C THR A 208 -17.00 0.87 1.07
N GLY A 209 -16.33 1.90 1.61
CA GLY A 209 -16.78 2.62 2.79
C GLY A 209 -16.10 2.17 4.08
N GLN A 210 -16.52 2.80 5.18
CA GLN A 210 -16.05 2.48 6.52
C GLN A 210 -16.85 1.30 7.11
N GLN A 211 -16.19 0.43 7.86
CA GLN A 211 -16.79 -0.71 8.52
C GLN A 211 -16.15 -0.94 9.90
N ILE A 212 -16.89 -1.56 10.82
CA ILE A 212 -16.34 -2.06 12.08
C ILE A 212 -15.95 -3.52 11.91
N VAL A 213 -14.69 -3.84 12.19
CA VAL A 213 -14.23 -5.23 12.30
C VAL A 213 -14.15 -5.61 13.76
N GLU A 214 -14.84 -6.67 14.13
CA GLU A 214 -14.78 -7.29 15.44
C GLU A 214 -13.95 -8.58 15.36
N HIS A 215 -12.98 -8.72 16.26
CA HIS A 215 -12.21 -9.95 16.43
C HIS A 215 -11.86 -10.15 17.91
N LYS A 216 -12.29 -11.29 18.47
CA LYS A 216 -12.19 -11.58 19.91
C LYS A 216 -12.83 -10.44 20.73
N GLU A 217 -12.10 -9.84 21.66
CA GLU A 217 -12.59 -8.75 22.52
C GLU A 217 -12.32 -7.35 21.93
N ALA A 218 -11.79 -7.25 20.71
CA ALA A 218 -11.41 -5.97 20.10
C ALA A 218 -12.33 -5.62 18.92
N LYS A 219 -12.68 -4.33 18.84
CA LYS A 219 -13.36 -3.73 17.69
C LYS A 219 -12.45 -2.69 17.06
N PHE A 220 -12.48 -2.57 15.75
CA PHE A 220 -11.66 -1.63 15.00
C PHE A 220 -12.51 -0.86 14.00
N ARG A 221 -12.37 0.47 13.95
CA ARG A 221 -12.85 1.28 12.84
C ARG A 221 -11.93 1.03 11.65
N THR A 222 -12.50 0.65 10.51
CA THR A 222 -11.73 0.28 9.33
C THR A 222 -12.31 0.88 8.06
N ARG A 223 -11.49 0.92 7.02
CA ARG A 223 -11.90 1.16 5.64
C ARG A 223 -11.83 -0.15 4.88
N HIS A 224 -12.89 -0.47 4.15
CA HIS A 224 -13.02 -1.74 3.44
C HIS A 224 -12.73 -1.58 1.95
N PHE A 225 -11.91 -2.49 1.42
CA PHE A 225 -11.51 -2.55 0.03
C PHE A 225 -11.68 -3.97 -0.52
N TYR A 226 -12.24 -4.06 -1.73
CA TYR A 226 -12.05 -5.24 -2.56
C TYR A 226 -10.73 -5.15 -3.32
N ILE A 227 -10.07 -6.29 -3.48
CA ILE A 227 -9.02 -6.49 -4.46
C ILE A 227 -9.64 -7.19 -5.66
N ASP A 228 -9.74 -6.48 -6.77
CA ASP A 228 -10.17 -7.06 -8.05
C ASP A 228 -8.91 -7.37 -8.88
N ILE A 229 -8.87 -8.57 -9.48
CA ILE A 229 -7.87 -8.95 -10.50
C ILE A 229 -8.58 -8.91 -11.85
N TYR A 230 -8.06 -8.13 -12.80
CA TYR A 230 -8.67 -7.95 -14.12
C TYR A 230 -7.67 -8.28 -15.22
N ASP A 231 -7.08 -9.46 -15.11
CA ASP A 231 -6.11 -9.97 -16.06
C ASP A 231 -6.70 -11.14 -16.86
N GLU A 232 -6.64 -11.04 -18.19
CA GLU A 232 -7.11 -12.12 -19.07
C GLU A 232 -6.25 -13.39 -18.90
N ALA A 233 -4.96 -13.25 -18.62
CA ALA A 233 -4.06 -14.39 -18.42
C ALA A 233 -4.33 -15.15 -17.12
N PHE A 234 -4.89 -14.49 -16.10
CA PHE A 234 -5.15 -15.09 -14.78
C PHE A 234 -6.64 -15.30 -14.45
N SER A 235 -7.52 -15.16 -15.45
CA SER A 235 -8.97 -15.09 -15.29
C SER A 235 -9.41 -13.87 -14.47
N GLN A 236 -10.32 -13.07 -15.02
CA GLN A 236 -10.85 -11.92 -14.29
C GLN A 236 -11.58 -12.39 -13.03
N ALA A 237 -11.10 -11.96 -11.87
CA ALA A 237 -11.64 -12.29 -10.56
C ALA A 237 -12.02 -10.99 -9.84
N LYS A 238 -13.30 -10.61 -9.95
CA LYS A 238 -13.88 -9.59 -9.08
C LYS A 238 -13.87 -10.09 -7.64
N GLU A 239 -13.51 -9.21 -6.71
CA GLU A 239 -13.49 -9.52 -5.27
C GLU A 239 -12.65 -10.76 -4.94
N ALA A 240 -11.48 -10.90 -5.56
CA ALA A 240 -10.53 -11.99 -5.32
C ALA A 240 -10.10 -12.04 -3.84
N ALA A 241 -9.97 -10.87 -3.23
CA ALA A 241 -9.76 -10.72 -1.80
C ALA A 241 -10.43 -9.45 -1.26
N GLU A 242 -10.53 -9.39 0.06
CA GLU A 242 -11.05 -8.26 0.83
C GLU A 242 -9.98 -7.82 1.84
N VAL A 243 -9.84 -6.51 2.02
CA VAL A 243 -8.93 -5.92 3.01
C VAL A 243 -9.69 -4.87 3.81
N TRP A 244 -9.63 -5.00 5.12
CA TRP A 244 -10.06 -3.98 6.08
C TRP A 244 -8.82 -3.39 6.71
N ILE A 245 -8.66 -2.10 6.53
CA ILE A 245 -7.47 -1.37 6.98
C ILE A 245 -7.88 -0.34 8.03
N GLY A 246 -7.10 -0.19 9.10
CA GLY A 246 -7.46 0.63 10.26
C GLY A 246 -7.65 2.10 9.87
N ASP A 247 -8.80 2.68 10.25
CA ASP A 247 -9.16 4.08 9.96
C ASP A 247 -8.51 5.03 10.98
N ASP A 248 -7.18 5.10 10.92
CA ASP A 248 -6.29 6.00 11.67
C ASP A 248 -5.01 6.30 10.88
N GLU A 249 -4.14 7.17 11.38
CA GLU A 249 -2.92 7.59 10.66
C GLU A 249 -1.89 6.47 10.37
N ASN A 250 -2.03 5.27 10.95
CA ASN A 250 -1.10 4.16 10.69
C ASN A 250 -1.50 3.33 9.46
N HIS A 251 -2.80 3.33 9.13
CA HIS A 251 -3.33 2.55 8.01
C HIS A 251 -2.97 1.05 8.12
N ILE A 252 -2.96 0.43 9.30
CA ILE A 252 -2.52 -0.97 9.42
C ILE A 252 -3.63 -1.91 8.92
N PRO A 253 -3.35 -2.92 8.08
CA PRO A 253 -4.32 -3.97 7.77
C PRO A 253 -4.84 -4.61 9.06
N VAL A 254 -6.15 -4.51 9.31
CA VAL A 254 -6.79 -5.12 10.49
C VAL A 254 -7.30 -6.52 10.17
N LYS A 255 -7.82 -6.69 8.94
CA LYS A 255 -8.29 -7.98 8.44
C LYS A 255 -8.00 -8.10 6.95
N ILE A 256 -7.57 -9.28 6.53
CA ILE A 256 -7.49 -9.66 5.12
C ILE A 256 -8.27 -10.96 4.96
N ARG A 257 -9.05 -11.08 3.89
CA ARG A 257 -9.74 -12.32 3.54
C ARG A 257 -9.48 -12.65 2.07
N ALA A 258 -8.78 -13.75 1.82
CA ALA A 258 -8.58 -14.29 0.48
C ALA A 258 -9.56 -15.45 0.27
N LYS A 259 -10.33 -15.40 -0.83
CA LYS A 259 -11.22 -16.49 -1.22
C LYS A 259 -10.37 -17.61 -1.83
N LEU A 260 -10.54 -18.83 -1.34
CA LEU A 260 -9.87 -20.03 -1.86
C LEU A 260 -10.91 -20.92 -2.55
N LYS A 261 -10.45 -21.85 -3.41
CA LYS A 261 -11.35 -22.84 -4.04
C LYS A 261 -12.15 -23.63 -3.00
N ILE A 262 -11.51 -23.92 -1.86
CA ILE A 262 -12.10 -24.65 -0.75
C ILE A 262 -11.92 -23.78 0.51
N GLY A 263 -12.89 -22.92 0.80
CA GLY A 263 -12.88 -22.06 1.99
C GLY A 263 -12.25 -20.68 1.78
N ALA A 264 -11.67 -20.12 2.84
CA ALA A 264 -10.99 -18.83 2.81
C ALA A 264 -9.80 -18.79 3.77
N ALA A 265 -8.76 -18.06 3.40
CA ALA A 265 -7.72 -17.66 4.33
C ALA A 265 -8.09 -16.30 4.92
N GLU A 266 -8.11 -16.18 6.24
CA GLU A 266 -8.36 -14.94 6.95
C GLU A 266 -7.17 -14.57 7.83
N VAL A 267 -6.72 -13.33 7.73
CA VAL A 267 -5.65 -12.74 8.52
C VAL A 267 -6.29 -11.72 9.44
N TYR A 268 -5.94 -11.74 10.72
CA TYR A 268 -6.42 -10.80 11.72
C TYR A 268 -5.24 -10.15 12.45
N TYR A 269 -5.32 -8.84 12.61
CA TYR A 269 -4.42 -8.09 13.47
C TYR A 269 -4.45 -8.67 14.89
N LYS A 270 -3.26 -8.83 15.48
CA LYS A 270 -3.08 -9.29 16.86
C LYS A 270 -2.51 -8.19 17.74
N ASP A 271 -1.34 -7.66 17.38
CA ASP A 271 -0.65 -6.64 18.17
C ASP A 271 0.31 -5.82 17.30
N SER A 272 0.76 -4.68 17.83
CA SER A 272 1.74 -3.84 17.15
C SER A 272 2.61 -3.02 18.09
N TYR A 273 3.78 -2.66 17.57
CA TYR A 273 4.85 -2.02 18.32
C TYR A 273 5.50 -0.94 17.46
N ASN A 274 5.96 0.14 18.11
CA ASN A 274 6.67 1.26 17.49
C ASN A 274 5.96 1.87 16.28
N LEU A 275 4.62 1.96 16.37
CA LEU A 275 3.83 2.61 15.33
C LEU A 275 4.20 4.08 15.19
N ARG A 276 4.04 4.62 13.98
CA ARG A 276 4.26 6.03 13.70
C ARG A 276 3.32 6.93 14.51
N ALA A 277 2.09 6.49 14.73
CA ALA A 277 1.05 7.20 15.48
C ALA A 277 0.32 6.24 16.44
N PRO A 278 -0.40 6.76 17.45
CA PRO A 278 -1.26 5.92 18.30
C PRO A 278 -2.31 5.16 17.47
N LEU A 279 -2.60 3.91 17.86
CA LEU A 279 -3.59 3.04 17.20
C LEU A 279 -5.03 3.46 17.55
N THR A 280 -5.46 4.62 17.06
CA THR A 280 -6.78 5.22 17.37
C THR A 280 -7.95 4.56 16.64
N CYS A 281 -7.68 3.64 15.71
CA CYS A 281 -8.73 2.83 15.09
C CYS A 281 -9.30 1.77 16.04
N ARG A 282 -8.56 1.37 17.09
CA ARG A 282 -9.00 0.38 18.08
C ARG A 282 -10.01 0.99 19.05
N ILE A 283 -11.20 0.41 19.11
CA ILE A 283 -12.26 0.77 20.05
C ILE A 283 -12.05 -0.06 21.31
N VAL A 284 -11.74 0.62 22.43
CA VAL A 284 -11.68 -0.03 23.75
C VAL A 284 -13.11 -0.22 24.25
N VAL A 285 -13.57 -1.48 24.28
CA VAL A 285 -14.81 -1.82 24.98
C VAL A 285 -14.44 -1.88 26.46
N GLN A 286 -14.83 -0.89 27.25
CA GLN A 286 -14.73 -1.00 28.71
C GLN A 286 -15.59 -2.20 29.14
N LYS A 287 -14.96 -3.24 29.72
CA LYS A 287 -15.70 -4.31 30.39
C LYS A 287 -16.46 -3.66 31.54
N LYS A 288 -17.79 -3.64 31.44
CA LYS A 288 -18.67 -3.42 32.59
C LYS A 288 -18.61 -4.61 33.52
#